data_AF-A0A962TGS5-F1
#
_entry.id   AF-A0A962TGS5-F1
#
_cell.length_a   1.000
_cell.length_b   1.000
_cell.length_c   1.000
_cell.angle_alpha   90.00
_cell.angle_beta   90.00
_cell.angle_gamma   90.00
#
_symmetry.space_group_name_H-M   'P 1'
#
loop_
_entity.id
_entity.type
_entity.pdbx_description
1 polymer ?
#
loop_
_entity_poly.entity_id
_entity_poly.type
_entity_poly.pdbx_seq_one_letter_code
_entity_poly.pdbx_strand_id
1 'polypeptide(L)'
;LLRGGRLRLPLEKMVDLQSRPYALEEPWFPSQENDIVILDGDIYGKVLLQTPEVVQLQVIGSTTTFPLADYLGKNPRNLSRDGFSVPIVFGLDYQHQGEILSHIVPTLRTYLEAQLEEQPFRPYVTNLLVEFNEAASSSLNLLLVAGCTGEGAEYYWSIRRFLQRATVSACNQYGWTIPFDQLMVQLPAGQPTSSSIASSTPS
;
A
#
# COMPACT_ATOMS: atom_id res chain seq x y z
N LEU A 1 -28.45 24.94 -8.25
CA LEU A 1 -29.69 24.42 -7.60
C LEU A 1 -30.23 23.28 -8.45
N LEU A 2 -30.20 22.04 -7.97
CA LEU A 2 -30.80 20.90 -8.68
C LEU A 2 -32.32 20.99 -8.62
N ARG A 3 -32.97 21.06 -9.79
CA ARG A 3 -34.42 20.89 -9.96
C ARG A 3 -34.69 19.38 -10.14
N GLY A 4 -35.47 18.76 -9.26
CA GLY A 4 -35.95 17.36 -9.46
C GLY A 4 -35.95 16.42 -8.25
N GLY A 5 -35.46 16.82 -7.07
CA GLY A 5 -35.34 15.93 -5.90
C GLY A 5 -36.64 15.60 -5.16
N ARG A 6 -37.76 15.36 -5.86
CA ARG A 6 -39.01 14.90 -5.24
C ARG A 6 -39.59 13.75 -6.06
N LEU A 7 -39.44 12.54 -5.53
CA LEU A 7 -40.08 11.34 -6.05
C LEU A 7 -41.46 11.19 -5.39
N ARG A 8 -42.54 11.22 -6.18
CA ARG A 8 -43.89 10.88 -5.70
C ARG A 8 -44.14 9.40 -5.96
N LEU A 9 -44.21 8.61 -4.90
CA LEU A 9 -44.59 7.20 -4.96
C LEU A 9 -46.04 7.05 -4.47
N PRO A 10 -46.95 6.44 -5.26
CA PRO A 10 -48.30 6.12 -4.80
C PRO A 10 -48.24 5.13 -3.64
N LEU A 11 -48.97 5.41 -2.55
CA LEU A 11 -49.01 4.54 -1.36
C LEU A 11 -49.48 3.11 -1.71
N GLU A 12 -50.43 2.98 -2.64
CA GLU A 12 -50.92 1.69 -3.15
C GLU A 12 -49.81 0.82 -3.75
N LYS A 13 -48.77 1.43 -4.35
CA LYS A 13 -47.62 0.71 -4.93
C LYS A 13 -46.58 0.32 -3.89
N MET A 14 -46.63 0.89 -2.68
CA MET A 14 -45.70 0.57 -1.59
C MET A 14 -46.15 -0.66 -0.78
N VAL A 15 -47.45 -0.97 -0.79
CA VAL A 15 -48.03 -2.12 -0.04
C VAL A 15 -47.47 -3.46 -0.53
N ASP A 16 -47.14 -3.55 -1.83
CA ASP A 16 -46.61 -4.76 -2.45
C ASP A 16 -45.07 -4.85 -2.41
N LEU A 17 -44.37 -3.79 -1.97
CA LEU A 17 -42.92 -3.77 -1.87
C LEU A 17 -42.49 -4.39 -0.54
N GLN A 18 -42.20 -5.69 -0.56
CA GLN A 18 -41.58 -6.37 0.57
C GLN A 18 -40.07 -6.14 0.53
N SER A 19 -39.52 -5.44 1.52
CA SER A 19 -38.08 -5.47 1.76
C SER A 19 -37.69 -6.82 2.35
N ARG A 20 -36.49 -7.32 2.01
CA ARG A 20 -35.93 -8.45 2.75
C ARG A 20 -35.82 -8.07 4.24
N PRO A 21 -36.11 -9.00 5.17
CA PRO A 21 -35.85 -8.77 6.59
C PRO A 21 -34.39 -8.36 6.79
N TYR A 22 -34.16 -7.30 7.57
CA TYR A 22 -32.82 -6.88 7.94
C TYR A 22 -32.21 -7.92 8.90
N ALA A 23 -31.05 -8.46 8.55
CA ALA A 23 -30.21 -9.21 9.47
C ALA A 23 -29.18 -8.26 10.09
N LEU A 24 -29.03 -8.29 11.42
CA LEU A 24 -28.08 -7.42 12.13
C LEU A 24 -26.62 -7.61 11.69
N GLU A 25 -26.30 -8.80 11.20
CA GLU A 25 -24.94 -9.21 10.79
C GLU A 25 -24.68 -9.03 9.29
N GLU A 26 -25.66 -8.51 8.51
CA GLU A 26 -25.52 -8.32 7.07
C GLU A 26 -25.47 -6.82 6.72
N PRO A 27 -24.26 -6.21 6.64
CA PRO A 27 -24.15 -4.82 6.22
C PRO A 27 -24.63 -4.65 4.78
N TRP A 28 -25.62 -3.79 4.59
CA TRP A 28 -26.23 -3.53 3.28
C TRP A 28 -25.33 -2.75 2.32
N PHE A 29 -24.30 -2.10 2.86
CA PHE A 29 -23.34 -1.30 2.10
C PHE A 29 -21.92 -1.51 2.66
N PRO A 30 -20.89 -1.53 1.79
CA PRO A 30 -19.51 -1.78 2.21
C PRO A 30 -18.92 -0.70 3.13
N SER A 31 -19.57 0.47 3.25
CA SER A 31 -19.11 1.58 4.09
C SER A 31 -20.27 2.40 4.67
N GLN A 32 -19.97 3.30 5.59
CA GLN A 32 -20.86 4.30 6.17
C GLN A 32 -20.23 5.69 6.05
N GLU A 33 -21.02 6.75 6.30
CA GLU A 33 -20.48 8.09 6.47
C GLU A 33 -19.40 8.11 7.56
N ASN A 34 -18.32 8.84 7.28
CA ASN A 34 -17.09 8.92 8.07
C ASN A 34 -16.14 7.71 8.01
N ASP A 35 -16.51 6.60 7.39
CA ASP A 35 -15.56 5.49 7.18
C ASP A 35 -14.43 5.93 6.25
N ILE A 36 -13.23 5.40 6.52
CA ILE A 36 -12.06 5.53 5.64
C ILE A 36 -12.00 4.32 4.73
N VAL A 37 -11.96 4.57 3.43
CA VAL A 37 -11.93 3.53 2.39
C VAL A 37 -10.75 3.72 1.45
N ILE A 38 -10.29 2.61 0.87
CA ILE A 38 -9.40 2.59 -0.28
C ILE A 38 -10.15 1.98 -1.46
N LEU A 39 -10.21 2.68 -2.58
CA LEU A 39 -10.76 2.18 -3.85
C LEU A 39 -9.59 1.88 -4.82
N ASP A 40 -9.69 0.82 -5.60
CA ASP A 40 -8.68 0.38 -6.59
C ASP A 40 -7.22 0.30 -6.06
N GLY A 41 -7.04 0.25 -4.74
CA GLY A 41 -5.74 0.15 -4.08
C GLY A 41 -5.02 1.48 -3.78
N ASP A 42 -5.37 2.58 -4.44
CA ASP A 42 -4.68 3.87 -4.31
C ASP A 42 -5.58 5.06 -3.96
N ILE A 43 -6.89 4.99 -4.27
CA ILE A 43 -7.84 6.05 -3.95
C ILE A 43 -8.25 5.94 -2.49
N TYR A 44 -7.47 6.55 -1.62
CA TYR A 44 -7.74 6.68 -0.20
C TYR A 44 -8.63 7.90 0.08
N GLY A 45 -9.74 7.70 0.79
CA GLY A 45 -10.61 8.82 1.17
C GLY A 45 -11.61 8.50 2.27
N LYS A 46 -12.13 9.58 2.87
CA LYS A 46 -13.19 9.51 3.87
C LYS A 46 -14.55 9.62 3.21
N VAL A 47 -15.49 8.72 3.54
CA VAL A 47 -16.87 8.82 3.06
C VAL A 47 -17.53 10.05 3.68
N LEU A 48 -18.02 10.96 2.85
CA LEU A 48 -18.75 12.16 3.26
C LEU A 48 -20.26 12.00 3.16
N LEU A 49 -20.72 11.33 2.11
CA LEU A 49 -22.14 11.17 1.79
C LEU A 49 -22.36 9.88 1.01
N GLN A 50 -23.49 9.21 1.29
CA GLN A 50 -23.97 8.08 0.51
C GLN A 50 -25.45 8.27 0.17
N THR A 51 -25.79 8.21 -1.11
CA THR A 51 -27.17 8.13 -1.60
C THR A 51 -27.31 6.93 -2.53
N PRO A 52 -28.54 6.52 -2.89
CA PRO A 52 -28.75 5.45 -3.87
C PRO A 52 -28.11 5.72 -5.24
N GLU A 53 -27.80 6.96 -5.58
CA GLU A 53 -27.23 7.38 -6.85
C GLU A 53 -25.72 7.60 -6.80
N VAL A 54 -25.20 8.11 -5.67
CA VAL A 54 -23.81 8.55 -5.57
C VAL A 54 -23.18 8.30 -4.21
N VAL A 55 -21.86 8.15 -4.20
CA VAL A 55 -21.02 8.18 -3.01
C VAL A 55 -20.03 9.32 -3.15
N GLN A 56 -19.91 10.17 -2.12
CA GLN A 56 -18.91 11.25 -2.08
C GLN A 56 -17.78 10.88 -1.12
N LEU A 57 -16.55 10.98 -1.60
CA LEU A 57 -15.34 10.80 -0.80
C LEU A 57 -14.56 12.10 -0.70
N GLN A 58 -14.00 12.37 0.47
CA GLN A 58 -12.93 13.35 0.64
C GLN A 58 -11.60 12.68 0.26
N VAL A 59 -11.07 13.02 -0.91
CA VAL A 59 -9.81 12.49 -1.44
C VAL A 59 -8.82 13.65 -1.56
N ILE A 60 -7.68 13.57 -0.87
CA ILE A 60 -6.58 14.55 -0.92
C ILE A 60 -7.11 16.01 -0.78
N GLY A 61 -7.97 16.26 0.21
CA GLY A 61 -8.50 17.61 0.47
C GLY A 61 -9.56 18.12 -0.52
N SER A 62 -9.94 17.32 -1.53
CA SER A 62 -11.06 17.63 -2.43
C SER A 62 -12.19 16.60 -2.36
N THR A 63 -13.44 17.02 -2.60
CA THR A 63 -14.58 16.11 -2.66
C THR A 63 -14.68 15.50 -4.05
N THR A 64 -14.60 14.18 -4.14
CA THR A 64 -14.83 13.42 -5.36
C THR A 64 -16.17 12.70 -5.26
N THR A 65 -17.01 12.80 -6.30
CA THR A 65 -18.31 12.12 -6.36
C THR A 65 -18.21 10.96 -7.33
N PHE A 66 -18.61 9.77 -6.88
CA PHE A 66 -18.69 8.56 -7.69
C PHE A 66 -20.16 8.20 -7.89
N PRO A 67 -20.60 7.87 -9.12
CA PRO A 67 -21.82 7.10 -9.31
C PRO A 67 -21.76 5.80 -8.50
N LEU A 68 -22.89 5.35 -7.96
CA LEU A 68 -22.90 4.20 -7.07
C LEU A 68 -22.29 2.94 -7.71
N ALA A 69 -22.64 2.66 -8.97
CA ALA A 69 -22.10 1.52 -9.71
C ALA A 69 -20.57 1.57 -9.83
N ASP A 70 -20.02 2.75 -10.08
CA ASP A 70 -18.57 2.95 -10.19
C ASP A 70 -17.90 2.77 -8.83
N TYR A 71 -18.48 3.32 -7.76
CA TYR A 71 -17.95 3.13 -6.40
C TYR A 71 -17.83 1.65 -6.04
N LEU A 72 -18.89 0.87 -6.28
CA LEU A 72 -18.89 -0.58 -6.02
C LEU A 72 -17.95 -1.34 -6.96
N GLY A 73 -17.88 -0.94 -8.24
CA GLY A 73 -16.98 -1.51 -9.23
C GLY A 73 -15.49 -1.31 -8.91
N LYS A 74 -15.16 -0.31 -8.08
CA LYS A 74 -13.79 -0.02 -7.61
C LYS A 74 -13.37 -0.78 -6.34
N ASN A 75 -14.12 -1.82 -5.97
CA ASN A 75 -13.81 -2.74 -4.87
C ASN A 75 -13.47 -2.01 -3.56
N PRO A 76 -14.42 -1.27 -2.97
CA PRO A 76 -14.17 -0.45 -1.80
C PRO A 76 -13.69 -1.32 -0.63
N ARG A 77 -12.43 -1.08 -0.20
CA ARG A 77 -11.87 -1.71 1.00
C ARG A 77 -12.04 -0.76 2.18
N ASN A 78 -12.91 -1.12 3.10
CA ASN A 78 -13.19 -0.33 4.30
C ASN A 78 -12.14 -0.62 5.38
N LEU A 79 -11.39 0.40 5.76
CA LEU A 79 -10.34 0.28 6.77
C LEU A 79 -10.88 0.50 8.19
N SER A 80 -12.04 1.13 8.34
CA SER A 80 -12.58 1.57 9.63
C SER A 80 -13.33 0.50 10.41
N ARG A 81 -13.77 -0.58 9.75
CA ARG A 81 -14.63 -1.61 10.39
C ARG A 81 -13.85 -2.75 11.03
N ASP A 82 -13.09 -3.48 10.22
CA ASP A 82 -12.48 -4.77 10.63
C ASP A 82 -10.99 -4.64 10.95
N GLY A 83 -10.48 -3.40 10.99
CA GLY A 83 -9.06 -3.11 11.00
C GLY A 83 -8.43 -3.25 9.61
N PHE A 84 -7.11 -3.09 9.57
CA PHE A 84 -6.36 -3.14 8.32
C PHE A 84 -4.90 -3.53 8.56
N SER A 85 -4.17 -3.76 7.47
CA SER A 85 -2.73 -3.98 7.50
C SER A 85 -2.04 -3.12 6.45
N VAL A 86 -0.87 -2.61 6.81
CA VAL A 86 -0.03 -1.77 5.95
C VAL A 86 1.26 -2.51 5.63
N PRO A 87 1.32 -3.23 4.49
CA PRO A 87 2.53 -3.89 4.04
C PRO A 87 3.47 -2.93 3.30
N ILE A 88 4.77 -3.06 3.51
CA ILE A 88 5.82 -2.57 2.63
C ILE A 88 6.87 -3.66 2.39
N VAL A 89 7.51 -3.61 1.22
CA VAL A 89 8.68 -4.42 0.90
C VAL A 89 9.91 -3.52 0.90
N PHE A 90 10.97 -3.95 1.56
CA PHE A 90 12.23 -3.22 1.65
C PHE A 90 13.41 -4.12 1.31
N GLY A 91 14.22 -3.74 0.32
CA GLY A 91 15.39 -4.49 -0.11
C GLY A 91 16.66 -4.09 0.62
N LEU A 92 17.47 -5.08 1.01
CA LEU A 92 18.84 -4.90 1.46
C LEU A 92 19.82 -5.49 0.45
N ASP A 93 21.05 -4.97 0.43
CA ASP A 93 22.10 -5.47 -0.44
C ASP A 93 22.47 -6.93 -0.09
N TYR A 94 22.87 -7.71 -1.10
CA TYR A 94 23.25 -9.11 -0.94
C TYR A 94 24.43 -9.34 0.01
N GLN A 95 25.28 -8.33 0.26
CA GLN A 95 26.35 -8.44 1.25
C GLN A 95 25.83 -8.80 2.65
N HIS A 96 24.55 -8.53 2.95
CA HIS A 96 23.91 -8.84 4.24
C HIS A 96 23.37 -10.27 4.35
N GLN A 97 23.53 -11.11 3.32
CA GLN A 97 22.94 -12.46 3.27
C GLN A 97 23.25 -13.33 4.50
N GLY A 98 24.47 -13.25 5.03
CA GLY A 98 24.90 -14.08 6.16
C GLY A 98 24.26 -13.70 7.50
N GLU A 99 23.76 -12.48 7.62
CA GLU A 99 23.24 -11.92 8.88
C GLU A 99 21.76 -11.53 8.81
N ILE A 100 21.15 -11.53 7.62
CA ILE A 100 19.81 -10.99 7.42
C ILE A 100 18.74 -11.68 8.29
N LEU A 101 18.80 -13.02 8.40
CA LEU A 101 17.83 -13.82 9.15
C LEU A 101 18.12 -13.83 10.66
N SER A 102 19.38 -13.94 11.04
CA SER A 102 19.80 -14.16 12.43
C SER A 102 19.98 -12.87 13.22
N HIS A 103 20.31 -11.76 12.55
CA HIS A 103 20.65 -10.50 13.20
C HIS A 103 19.82 -9.31 12.71
N ILE A 104 19.72 -9.08 11.39
CA ILE A 104 19.07 -7.87 10.86
C ILE A 104 17.58 -7.89 11.13
N VAL A 105 16.86 -8.96 10.79
CA VAL A 105 15.40 -9.04 10.98
C VAL A 105 15.00 -8.82 12.46
N PRO A 106 15.59 -9.51 13.46
CA PRO A 106 15.31 -9.24 14.86
C PRO A 106 15.65 -7.81 15.28
N THR A 107 16.82 -7.30 14.87
CA THR A 107 17.27 -5.94 15.23
C THR A 107 16.36 -4.86 14.65
N LEU A 108 15.97 -5.00 13.38
CA LEU A 108 15.05 -4.09 12.70
C LEU A 108 13.67 -4.11 13.38
N ARG A 109 13.16 -5.29 13.78
CA ARG A 109 11.90 -5.39 14.53
C ARG A 109 11.96 -4.58 15.82
N THR A 110 12.96 -4.83 16.66
CA THR A 110 13.13 -4.10 17.93
C THR A 110 13.30 -2.59 17.71
N TYR A 111 14.04 -2.20 16.68
CA TYR A 111 14.21 -0.80 16.32
C TYR A 111 12.89 -0.13 15.93
N LEU A 112 12.11 -0.76 15.05
CA LEU A 112 10.83 -0.22 14.60
C LEU A 112 9.80 -0.18 15.75
N GLU A 113 9.77 -1.18 16.62
CA GLU A 113 8.93 -1.18 17.83
C GLU A 113 9.27 0.01 18.74
N ALA A 114 10.55 0.26 18.98
CA ALA A 114 10.98 1.41 19.78
C ALA A 114 10.60 2.75 19.13
N GLN A 115 10.79 2.90 17.83
CA GLN A 115 10.42 4.12 17.10
C GLN A 115 8.90 4.32 16.99
N LEU A 116 8.13 3.23 17.06
CA LEU A 116 6.68 3.26 16.99
C LEU A 116 6.07 3.92 18.24
N GLU A 117 6.68 3.75 19.42
CA GLU A 117 6.19 4.32 20.69
C GLU A 117 6.09 5.86 20.67
N GLU A 118 6.87 6.53 19.82
CA GLU A 118 6.85 7.99 19.66
C GLU A 118 5.82 8.50 18.65
N GLN A 119 5.06 7.60 18.01
CA GLN A 119 4.14 7.97 16.93
C GLN A 119 2.72 8.24 17.44
N PRO A 120 2.01 9.24 16.88
CA PRO A 120 0.64 9.56 17.29
C PRO A 120 -0.37 8.42 16.99
N PHE A 121 -0.04 7.52 16.08
CA PHE A 121 -0.87 6.37 15.70
C PHE A 121 -0.53 5.09 16.46
N ARG A 122 0.45 5.11 17.39
CA ARG A 122 0.82 3.97 18.22
C ARG A 122 -0.37 3.25 18.88
N PRO A 123 -1.39 3.95 19.43
CA PRO A 123 -2.51 3.30 20.10
C PRO A 123 -3.33 2.39 19.17
N TYR A 124 -3.27 2.61 17.86
CA TYR A 124 -4.04 1.86 16.88
C TYR A 124 -3.26 0.71 16.24
N VAL A 125 -1.94 0.60 16.45
CA VAL A 125 -1.13 -0.48 15.91
C VAL A 125 -1.20 -1.69 16.83
N THR A 126 -1.76 -2.79 16.34
CA THR A 126 -1.98 -4.04 17.09
C THR A 126 -0.77 -4.95 17.06
N ASN A 127 -0.03 -4.95 15.95
CA ASN A 127 1.15 -5.79 15.75
C ASN A 127 2.06 -5.19 14.69
N LEU A 128 3.35 -5.50 14.81
CA LEU A 128 4.36 -5.18 13.81
C LEU A 128 5.09 -6.47 13.42
N LEU A 129 5.07 -6.79 12.14
CA LEU A 129 5.76 -7.92 11.54
C LEU A 129 6.97 -7.42 10.77
N VAL A 130 8.11 -8.10 10.95
CA VAL A 130 9.30 -7.96 10.11
C VAL A 130 9.78 -9.36 9.81
N GLU A 131 9.79 -9.72 8.53
CA GLU A 131 10.16 -11.05 8.03
C GLU A 131 10.98 -10.96 6.75
N PHE A 132 11.74 -12.01 6.47
CA PHE A 132 12.34 -12.20 5.15
C PHE A 132 11.26 -12.59 4.15
N ASN A 133 11.22 -11.89 3.01
CA ASN A 133 10.22 -12.11 1.96
C ASN A 133 10.78 -13.01 0.85
N GLU A 134 11.89 -12.61 0.23
CA GLU A 134 12.50 -13.32 -0.90
C GLU A 134 13.94 -12.84 -1.16
N ALA A 135 14.69 -13.65 -1.91
CA ALA A 135 15.92 -13.23 -2.56
C ALA A 135 15.60 -12.86 -4.01
N ALA A 136 15.50 -11.56 -4.30
CA ALA A 136 15.19 -11.02 -5.63
C ALA A 136 16.46 -10.86 -6.49
N SER A 137 16.33 -10.42 -7.74
CA SER A 137 17.48 -10.35 -8.68
C SER A 137 18.64 -9.46 -8.23
N SER A 138 18.36 -8.40 -7.46
CA SER A 138 19.37 -7.42 -7.00
C SER A 138 19.22 -7.01 -5.53
N SER A 139 18.38 -7.73 -4.76
CA SER A 139 18.14 -7.42 -3.36
C SER A 139 17.69 -8.64 -2.55
N LEU A 140 17.95 -8.58 -1.24
CA LEU A 140 17.33 -9.43 -0.24
C LEU A 140 16.12 -8.66 0.34
N ASN A 141 14.92 -9.09 0.00
CA ASN A 141 13.69 -8.37 0.32
C ASN A 141 13.17 -8.79 1.70
N LEU A 142 12.84 -7.80 2.52
CA LEU A 142 12.10 -7.94 3.76
C LEU A 142 10.65 -7.50 3.56
N LEU A 143 9.72 -8.22 4.20
CA LEU A 143 8.32 -7.82 4.32
C LEU A 143 8.12 -7.20 5.70
N LEU A 144 7.59 -5.97 5.71
CA LEU A 144 7.22 -5.27 6.93
C LEU A 144 5.72 -5.03 6.91
N VAL A 145 5.02 -5.40 7.98
CA VAL A 145 3.56 -5.22 8.07
C VAL A 145 3.20 -4.63 9.42
N ALA A 146 2.51 -3.49 9.41
CA ALA A 146 1.82 -3.00 10.60
C ALA A 146 0.34 -3.38 10.50
N GLY A 147 -0.16 -4.19 11.43
CA GLY A 147 -1.59 -4.41 11.59
C GLY A 147 -2.18 -3.37 12.53
N CYS A 148 -3.40 -2.94 12.24
CA CYS A 148 -4.04 -1.80 12.89
C CYS A 148 -5.52 -2.03 13.13
N THR A 149 -6.03 -1.43 14.20
CA THR A 149 -7.48 -1.32 14.43
C THR A 149 -8.11 -0.31 13.47
N GLY A 150 -9.43 -0.35 13.31
CA GLY A 150 -10.15 0.51 12.37
C GLY A 150 -10.10 2.00 12.73
N GLU A 151 -9.99 2.33 14.01
CA GLU A 151 -9.84 3.69 14.51
C GLU A 151 -8.55 4.36 14.02
N GLY A 152 -7.54 3.56 13.66
CA GLY A 152 -6.28 4.04 13.08
C GLY A 152 -6.34 4.36 11.60
N ALA A 153 -7.49 4.18 10.92
CA ALA A 153 -7.55 4.22 9.46
C ALA A 153 -7.08 5.55 8.87
N GLU A 154 -7.33 6.67 9.56
CA GLU A 154 -6.85 8.01 9.16
C GLU A 154 -5.32 8.10 9.00
N TYR A 155 -4.59 7.19 9.67
CA TYR A 155 -3.14 7.15 9.68
C TYR A 155 -2.54 6.17 8.66
N TYR A 156 -3.32 5.50 7.81
CA TYR A 156 -2.83 4.48 6.87
C TYR A 156 -1.53 4.90 6.14
N TRP A 157 -1.53 6.08 5.52
CA TRP A 157 -0.35 6.58 4.81
C TRP A 157 0.77 7.05 5.74
N SER A 158 0.44 7.56 6.92
CA SER A 158 1.42 7.95 7.92
C SER A 158 2.18 6.75 8.49
N ILE A 159 1.46 5.64 8.71
CA ILE A 159 2.04 4.35 9.10
C ILE A 159 2.93 3.82 7.98
N ARG A 160 2.45 3.82 6.73
CA ARG A 160 3.26 3.39 5.58
C ARG A 160 4.56 4.18 5.46
N ARG A 161 4.49 5.51 5.58
CA ARG A 161 5.66 6.40 5.53
C ARG A 161 6.58 6.18 6.73
N PHE A 162 6.03 5.89 7.90
CA PHE A 162 6.80 5.55 9.09
C PHE A 162 7.62 4.29 8.87
N LEU A 163 7.01 3.20 8.42
CA LEU A 163 7.71 1.94 8.15
C LEU A 163 8.89 2.16 7.20
N GLN A 164 8.67 2.92 6.11
CA GLN A 164 9.72 3.23 5.15
C GLN A 164 10.84 4.06 5.78
N ARG A 165 10.50 5.21 6.40
CA ARG A 165 11.46 6.15 6.97
C ARG A 165 12.28 5.52 8.09
N ALA A 166 11.62 4.84 9.02
CA ALA A 166 12.28 4.21 10.16
C ALA A 166 13.21 3.07 9.71
N THR A 167 12.83 2.31 8.68
CA THR A 167 13.73 1.29 8.11
C THR A 167 14.98 1.90 7.48
N VAL A 168 14.85 3.02 6.75
CA VAL A 168 16.02 3.77 6.24
C VAL A 168 16.88 4.30 7.39
N SER A 169 16.29 4.83 8.46
CA SER A 169 17.03 5.26 9.64
C SER A 169 17.80 4.12 10.31
N ALA A 170 17.18 2.93 10.42
CA ALA A 170 17.84 1.74 10.94
C ALA A 170 19.04 1.35 10.05
N CYS A 171 18.86 1.36 8.73
CA CYS A 171 19.95 1.09 7.78
C CYS A 171 21.14 2.02 8.01
N ASN A 172 20.89 3.32 8.14
CA ASN A 172 21.94 4.31 8.42
C ASN A 172 22.60 4.09 9.79
N GLN A 173 21.82 3.73 10.81
CA GLN A 173 22.33 3.53 12.18
C GLN A 173 23.19 2.26 12.31
N TYR A 174 22.78 1.17 11.66
CA TYR A 174 23.44 -0.14 11.77
C TYR A 174 24.39 -0.44 10.60
N GLY A 175 24.52 0.47 9.63
CA GLY A 175 25.38 0.30 8.47
C GLY A 175 24.86 -0.72 7.46
N TRP A 176 23.55 -0.96 7.41
CA TRP A 176 22.97 -1.84 6.40
C TRP A 176 22.82 -1.09 5.08
N THR A 177 23.45 -1.61 4.03
CA THR A 177 23.44 -1.00 2.71
C THR A 177 22.14 -1.34 1.98
N ILE A 178 21.52 -0.31 1.44
CA ILE A 178 20.35 -0.40 0.58
C ILE A 178 20.87 -0.65 -0.84
N PRO A 179 20.33 -1.65 -1.57
CA PRO A 179 20.83 -2.02 -2.88
C PRO A 179 20.62 -0.88 -3.87
N PHE A 180 21.60 -0.70 -4.75
CA PHE A 180 21.51 0.22 -5.88
C PHE A 180 21.65 -0.60 -7.16
N ASP A 181 20.67 -0.50 -8.06
CA ASP A 181 20.73 -1.19 -9.34
C ASP A 181 21.89 -0.64 -10.18
N GLN A 182 22.96 -1.42 -10.29
CA GLN A 182 24.03 -1.16 -11.24
C GLN A 182 23.65 -1.79 -12.59
N LEU A 183 23.23 -0.97 -13.55
CA LEU A 183 23.14 -1.41 -14.94
C LEU A 183 24.56 -1.70 -15.46
N MET A 184 24.97 -2.98 -15.49
CA MET A 184 26.18 -3.37 -16.22
C MET A 184 25.92 -3.26 -17.72
N VAL A 185 26.51 -2.24 -18.36
CA VAL A 185 26.56 -2.15 -19.81
C VAL A 185 27.60 -3.15 -20.31
N GLN A 186 27.16 -4.25 -20.93
CA GLN A 186 28.06 -5.09 -21.72
C GLN A 186 28.40 -4.35 -23.01
N LEU A 187 29.57 -3.69 -23.05
CA LEU A 187 30.14 -3.23 -24.31
C LEU A 187 30.62 -4.46 -25.09
N PRO A 188 30.18 -4.65 -26.34
CA PRO A 188 30.67 -5.76 -27.17
C PRO A 188 32.19 -5.63 -27.32
N ALA A 189 32.90 -6.73 -27.08
CA ALA A 189 34.34 -6.79 -27.31
C ALA A 189 34.63 -6.38 -28.76
N GLY A 190 35.49 -5.37 -28.93
CA GLY A 190 35.92 -4.92 -30.26
C GLY A 190 36.36 -6.12 -31.09
N GLN A 191 35.76 -6.29 -32.27
CA GLN A 191 36.13 -7.34 -33.20
C GLN A 191 37.64 -7.24 -33.50
N PRO A 192 38.41 -8.34 -33.38
CA PRO A 192 39.78 -8.33 -33.86
C PRO A 192 39.77 -8.11 -35.37
N THR A 193 40.39 -7.02 -35.82
CA THR A 193 40.71 -6.77 -37.22
C THR A 193 41.73 -7.81 -37.68
N SER A 194 41.24 -8.94 -38.19
CA SER A 194 42.08 -9.90 -38.93
C SER A 194 42.10 -9.55 -40.41
N SER A 195 43.30 -9.31 -40.94
CA SER A 195 43.80 -9.42 -42.34
C SER A 195 44.59 -8.15 -42.75
N SER A 196 45.81 -8.21 -43.29
CA SER A 196 46.57 -9.30 -43.91
C SER A 196 48.09 -9.02 -43.81
N ILE A 197 48.87 -10.11 -43.73
CA ILE A 197 50.31 -10.13 -44.01
C ILE A 197 50.47 -10.23 -45.53
N ALA A 198 51.27 -9.36 -46.14
CA ALA A 198 51.97 -9.65 -47.40
C ALA A 198 53.30 -8.91 -47.47
N SER A 199 54.35 -9.67 -47.17
CA SER A 199 55.75 -9.62 -47.67
C SER A 199 56.17 -8.58 -48.72
N SER A 200 57.26 -7.86 -48.43
CA SER A 200 58.42 -7.76 -49.33
C SER A 200 59.64 -7.10 -48.65
N THR A 201 60.76 -7.82 -48.57
CA THR A 201 62.14 -7.38 -48.28
C THR A 201 63.00 -7.68 -49.53
N PRO A 202 64.26 -7.23 -49.64
CA PRO A 202 64.81 -5.87 -49.60
C PRO A 202 65.67 -5.57 -50.85
N SER A 203 66.24 -4.37 -50.96
CA SER A 203 67.53 -4.10 -51.62
C SER A 203 68.25 -2.99 -50.87
#